data_AF-A0A7C5RAL0-F1
#
_entry.id   AF-A0A7C5RAL0-F1
#
_cell.length_a   1.000
_cell.length_b   1.000
_cell.length_c   1.000
_cell.angle_alpha   90.00
_cell.angle_beta   90.00
_cell.angle_gamma   90.00
#
_symmetry.space_group_name_H-M   'P 1'
#
loop_
_entity.id
_entity.type
_entity.pdbx_description
1 polymer ?
#
loop_
_entity_poly.entity_id
_entity_poly.type
_entity_poly.pdbx_seq_one_letter_code
_entity_poly.pdbx_strand_id
1 'polypeptide(L)'
;MSMAATGISFLDFLSGNVPGGIWILLFALAATWFVLWFLYAFSHLIRLGKILRIGSAISVFLIGLYALIWLKFPPPEQRTRVLVIAQPE
;
A
#
# COMPACT_ATOMS: atom_id res chain seq x y z
N MET A 1 -4.50 -11.48 -34.43
CA MET A 1 -3.92 -12.16 -33.26
C MET A 1 -3.30 -11.10 -32.36
N SER A 2 -4.09 -10.55 -31.44
CA SER A 2 -3.69 -9.48 -30.51
C SER A 2 -3.33 -10.14 -29.18
N MET A 3 -2.10 -9.93 -28.72
CA MET A 3 -1.61 -10.37 -27.41
C MET A 3 -2.37 -9.63 -26.30
N ALA A 4 -3.54 -10.15 -25.93
CA ALA A 4 -4.31 -9.72 -24.76
C ALA A 4 -4.39 -10.91 -23.79
N ALA A 5 -3.25 -11.29 -23.23
CA ALA A 5 -3.20 -12.31 -22.21
C ALA A 5 -2.22 -11.88 -21.11
N THR A 6 -2.74 -11.89 -19.89
CA THR A 6 -2.02 -11.90 -18.61
C THR A 6 -1.22 -10.64 -18.27
N GLY A 7 -1.88 -9.70 -17.60
CA GLY A 7 -1.18 -8.65 -16.88
C GLY A 7 -2.13 -8.04 -15.87
N ILE A 8 -2.15 -8.55 -14.64
CA ILE A 8 -2.47 -7.68 -13.50
C ILE A 8 -1.44 -6.57 -13.62
N SER A 9 -1.87 -5.37 -14.04
CA SER A 9 -0.93 -4.27 -14.22
C SER A 9 -0.30 -4.01 -12.87
N PHE A 10 1.01 -3.80 -12.79
CA PHE A 10 1.69 -3.49 -11.52
C PHE A 10 1.01 -2.31 -10.78
N LEU A 11 0.38 -1.43 -11.56
CA LEU A 11 -0.49 -0.34 -11.12
C LEU A 11 -1.77 -0.79 -10.40
N ASP A 12 -2.41 -1.89 -10.80
CA ASP A 12 -3.55 -2.50 -10.09
C ASP A 12 -3.12 -3.14 -8.76
N PHE A 13 -1.89 -3.65 -8.67
CA PHE A 13 -1.37 -4.15 -7.41
C PHE A 13 -1.07 -2.99 -6.44
N LEU A 14 -0.43 -1.93 -6.93
CA LEU A 14 -0.11 -0.74 -6.13
C LEU A 14 -1.35 0.04 -5.65
N SER A 15 -2.47 -0.02 -6.38
CA SER A 15 -3.71 0.66 -5.98
C SER A 15 -4.51 -0.05 -4.89
N GLY A 16 -4.08 -1.24 -4.45
CA GLY A 16 -4.86 -2.03 -3.49
C GLY A 16 -6.07 -2.72 -4.12
N ASN A 17 -6.13 -2.80 -5.46
CA ASN A 17 -7.18 -3.47 -6.21
C ASN A 17 -7.12 -5.01 -6.06
N VAL A 18 -5.95 -5.52 -5.68
CA VAL A 18 -5.68 -6.94 -5.39
C VAL A 18 -5.45 -7.08 -3.88
N PRO A 19 -5.93 -8.17 -3.24
CA PRO A 19 -5.58 -8.48 -1.86
C PRO A 19 -4.05 -8.58 -1.72
N GLY A 20 -3.45 -7.48 -1.26
CA GLY A 20 -2.04 -7.38 -0.97
C GLY A 20 -1.34 -6.07 -1.36
N GLY A 21 -2.01 -5.15 -2.07
CA GLY A 21 -1.42 -3.84 -2.40
C GLY A 21 -1.03 -3.01 -1.17
N ILE A 22 -1.80 -3.12 -0.08
CA ILE A 22 -1.48 -2.46 1.19
C ILE A 22 -0.21 -3.02 1.86
N TRP A 23 0.19 -4.27 1.57
CA TRP A 23 1.40 -4.86 2.15
C TRP A 23 2.67 -4.13 1.70
N ILE A 24 2.70 -3.58 0.48
CA ILE A 24 3.83 -2.76 0.02
C ILE A 24 3.95 -1.50 0.87
N LEU A 25 2.83 -0.80 1.13
CA LEU A 25 2.83 0.40 1.97
C LEU A 25 3.31 0.07 3.39
N LEU A 26 2.79 -1.01 3.98
CA LEU A 26 3.17 -1.44 5.33
C LEU A 26 4.64 -1.85 5.40
N PHE A 27 5.13 -2.59 4.40
CA PHE A 27 6.54 -2.98 4.30
C PHE A 27 7.45 -1.76 4.14
N ALA A 28 7.10 -0.80 3.27
CA ALA A 28 7.86 0.43 3.07
C ALA A 28 7.91 1.29 4.34
N LEU A 29 6.80 1.40 5.07
CA LEU A 29 6.74 2.07 6.37
C LEU A 29 7.63 1.36 7.39
N ALA A 30 7.51 0.04 7.53
CA ALA A 30 8.32 -0.74 8.46
C ALA A 30 9.81 -0.62 8.15
N ALA A 31 10.21 -0.72 6.88
CA ALA A 31 11.60 -0.55 6.44
C ALA A 31 12.12 0.87 6.72
N THR A 32 11.32 1.90 6.47
CA THR A 32 11.69 3.29 6.76
C THR A 32 11.95 3.49 8.25
N TRP A 33 11.04 3.01 9.12
CA TRP A 33 11.21 3.11 10.57
C TRP A 33 12.38 2.28 11.07
N PHE A 34 12.63 1.11 10.48
CA PHE A 34 13.79 0.28 10.78
C PHE A 34 15.11 1.00 10.45
N VAL A 35 15.22 1.63 9.28
CA VAL A 35 16.41 2.43 8.90
C VAL A 35 16.60 3.61 9.83
N LEU A 36 15.52 4.33 10.17
CA LEU A 36 15.59 5.46 11.10
C LEU A 36 15.99 5.03 12.51
N TRP A 37 15.49 3.90 12.99
CA TRP A 37 15.89 3.31 14.26
C TRP A 37 17.36 2.88 14.24
N PHE A 38 17.81 2.23 13.17
CA PHE A 38 19.22 1.84 13.00
C PHE A 38 20.13 3.06 13.01
N LEU A 39 19.77 4.12 12.28
CA LEU A 39 20.50 5.38 12.30
C LEU A 39 20.52 6.03 13.69
N TYR A 40 19.41 6.00 14.42
CA TYR A 40 19.37 6.47 15.82
C TYR A 40 20.29 5.67 16.74
N ALA A 41 20.21 4.34 16.67
CA ALA A 41 20.90 3.43 17.56
C ALA A 41 22.42 3.45 17.34
N PHE A 42 22.87 3.57 16.08
CA PHE A 42 24.29 3.52 15.74
C PHE A 42 24.91 4.90 15.54
N SER A 43 24.13 5.94 15.23
CA SER A 43 24.62 7.31 15.09
C SER A 43 24.15 8.17 16.26
N HIS A 44 24.99 8.31 17.27
CA HIS A 44 24.81 9.27 18.37
C HIS A 44 24.72 10.75 17.91
N LEU A 45 24.91 11.01 16.61
CA LEU A 45 24.87 12.33 15.98
C LEU A 45 23.45 12.87 15.74
N ILE A 46 22.43 12.01 15.69
CA ILE A 46 21.09 12.42 15.24
C ILE A 46 20.15 12.56 16.44
N ARG A 47 19.70 13.79 16.70
CA ARG A 47 18.70 14.07 17.75
C ARG A 47 17.38 13.37 17.45
N LEU A 48 16.76 12.78 18.48
CA LEU A 48 15.48 12.07 18.41
C LEU A 48 14.40 12.89 17.69
N GLY A 49 14.29 14.19 17.98
CA GLY A 49 13.31 15.08 17.35
C GLY A 49 13.46 15.21 15.82
N LYS A 50 14.70 15.14 15.30
CA LYS A 50 14.95 15.20 13.85
C LYS A 50 14.53 13.89 13.18
N ILE A 51 14.77 12.75 13.82
CA ILE A 51 14.36 11.43 13.34
C ILE A 51 12.84 11.32 13.29
N LEU A 52 12.15 11.72 14.36
CA LEU A 52 10.69 11.71 14.40
C LEU A 52 10.08 12.63 13.34
N ARG A 53 10.67 13.82 13.12
CA ARG A 53 10.18 14.75 12.09
C ARG A 53 10.39 14.21 10.67
N ILE A 54 11.53 13.58 10.40
CA ILE A 54 11.80 12.97 9.08
C ILE A 54 10.94 11.73 8.88
N GLY A 55 10.83 10.84 9.87
CA GLY A 55 10.03 9.62 9.80
C GLY A 55 8.53 9.90 9.64
N SER A 56 8.00 10.90 10.36
CA SER A 56 6.62 11.35 10.18
C SER A 56 6.40 11.97 8.79
N ALA A 57 7.31 12.82 8.31
CA ALA A 57 7.21 13.39 6.96
C ALA A 57 7.20 12.31 5.86
N ILE A 58 8.10 11.33 5.94
CA ILE A 58 8.16 10.21 4.99
C ILE A 58 6.89 9.35 5.09
N SER A 59 6.41 9.07 6.30
CA SER A 59 5.18 8.29 6.51
C SER A 59 3.96 8.98 5.90
N VAL A 60 3.80 10.29 6.14
CA VAL A 60 2.72 11.08 5.55
C VAL A 60 2.82 11.11 4.02
N PHE A 61 4.03 11.26 3.48
CA PHE A 61 4.25 11.23 2.04
C PHE A 61 3.87 9.88 1.42
N LEU A 62 4.30 8.76 2.01
CA LEU A 62 3.97 7.41 1.55
C LEU A 62 2.45 7.14 1.59
N ILE A 63 1.79 7.52 2.68
CA ILE A 63 0.34 7.38 2.83
C ILE A 63 -0.40 8.26 1.82
N GLY A 64 0.05 9.51 1.62
CA GLY A 64 -0.54 10.42 0.65
C GLY A 64 -0.39 9.91 -0.79
N LEU A 65 0.79 9.37 -1.13
CA LEU A 65 1.04 8.78 -2.44
C LEU A 65 0.17 7.54 -2.66
N TYR A 66 0.02 6.69 -1.65
CA TYR A 66 -0.91 5.55 -1.71
C TYR A 66 -2.37 6.01 -1.87
N ALA A 67 -2.81 7.02 -1.11
CA ALA A 67 -4.15 7.57 -1.22
C ALA A 67 -4.45 8.15 -2.62
N LEU A 68 -3.47 8.83 -3.24
CA LEU A 68 -3.59 9.33 -4.62
C LEU A 68 -3.75 8.20 -5.64
N ILE A 69 -3.00 7.11 -5.47
CA ILE A 69 -3.13 5.92 -6.33
C ILE A 69 -4.51 5.28 -6.12
N TRP A 70 -4.96 5.17 -4.88
CA TRP A 70 -6.27 4.62 -4.53
C TRP A 70 -7.44 5.44 -5.11
N LEU A 71 -7.36 6.78 -5.07
CA LEU A 71 -8.37 7.65 -5.66
C LEU A 71 -8.43 7.54 -7.19
N LYS A 72 -7.30 7.28 -7.84
CA LYS A 72 -7.23 7.15 -9.31
C LYS A 72 -7.75 5.80 -9.80
N PHE A 73 -7.73 4.78 -8.95
CA PHE A 73 -8.15 3.42 -9.25
C PHE A 73 -9.05 2.90 -8.12
N PRO A 74 -10.31 3.35 -8.05
CA PRO A 74 -11.23 2.84 -7.04
C PRO A 74 -11.42 1.32 -7.21
N PRO A 75 -11.50 0.55 -6.13
CA PRO A 75 -11.71 -0.89 -6.21
C PRO A 75 -13.00 -1.19 -6.97
N PRO A 76 -13.04 -2.21 -7.84
CA PRO A 76 -14.23 -2.62 -8.55
C PRO A 76 -15.28 -2.96 -7.51
N GLU A 77 -16.46 -2.38 -7.71
CA GLU A 77 -17.64 -2.61 -6.90
C GLU A 77 -17.75 -4.11 -6.60
N GLN A 78 -17.74 -4.47 -5.31
CA GLN A 78 -17.77 -5.87 -4.89
C GLN A 78 -18.89 -6.56 -5.64
N ARG A 79 -18.54 -7.52 -6.53
CA ARG A 79 -19.55 -8.28 -7.28
C ARG A 79 -20.59 -8.75 -6.29
N THR A 80 -21.79 -8.21 -6.46
CA THR A 80 -23.00 -8.55 -5.72
C THR A 80 -22.98 -10.05 -5.46
N ARG A 81 -22.93 -10.44 -4.18
CA ARG A 81 -23.11 -11.85 -3.81
C ARG A 81 -24.46 -12.26 -4.38
N VAL A 82 -24.45 -12.95 -5.52
CA VAL A 82 -25.66 -13.52 -6.09
C VAL A 82 -26.09 -14.58 -5.09
N LEU A 83 -27.10 -14.23 -4.29
CA LEU A 83 -27.81 -15.19 -3.46
C LEU A 83 -28.39 -16.23 -4.41
N VAL A 84 -27.69 -17.36 -4.54
CA VAL A 84 -28.26 -18.56 -5.16
C VAL A 84 -29.30 -19.06 -4.18
N ILE A 85 -30.51 -18.53 -4.28
CA ILE A 85 -31.67 -19.08 -3.61
C ILE A 85 -31.91 -20.41 -4.33
N ALA A 86 -31.51 -21.51 -3.69
CA ALA A 86 -31.84 -22.85 -4.15
C ALA A 86 -33.37 -22.93 -4.22
N GLN A 87 -33.91 -23.03 -5.44
CA GLN A 87 -35.33 -23.23 -5.68
C GLN A 87 -35.62 -24.70 -5.34
N PRO A 88 -36.41 -25.01 -4.29
CA PRO A 88 -36.78 -26.39 -4.02
C PRO A 88 -37.82 -26.83 -5.04
N GLU A 89 -37.57 -27.99 -5.64
CA GLU A 89 -38.48 -28.74 -6.51
C GLU A 89 -39.61 -29.38 -5.69
#